data_AF-A0A397CXV4-F1
#
_entry.id   AF-A0A397CXV4-F1
#
_cell.length_a   1.000
_cell.length_b   1.000
_cell.length_c   1.000
_cell.angle_alpha   90.00
_cell.angle_beta   90.00
_cell.angle_gamma   90.00
#
_symmetry.space_group_name_H-M   'P 1'
#
loop_
_entity.id
_entity.type
_entity.pdbx_description
1 polymer ?
#
loop_
_entity_poly.entity_id
_entity_poly.type
_entity_poly.pdbx_seq_one_letter_code
_entity_poly.pdbx_strand_id
1 'polypeptide(L)'
;MTLQSCLVETLKLFGDNAYKVPHMSKEKEERKGMLPQNVSCPRDVFEAAKVRLDGVAYAKLDCVLAAELEEARCIDELAQALETIALDDDEPDDIISALCDAGIDPISVEDDE
;
A
#
# COMPACT_ATOMS: atom_id res chain seq x y z
N MET A 1 -22.13 -6.34 27.79
CA MET A 1 -21.02 -5.73 27.02
C MET A 1 -21.33 -4.26 26.71
N THR A 2 -20.32 -3.37 26.71
CA THR A 2 -20.47 -1.97 26.22
C THR A 2 -19.38 -1.68 25.17
N LEU A 3 -19.68 -0.86 24.16
CA LEU A 3 -18.67 -0.42 23.18
C LEU A 3 -17.55 0.41 23.86
N GLN A 4 -17.90 1.22 24.85
CA GLN A 4 -16.95 2.04 25.62
C GLN A 4 -15.92 1.17 26.36
N SER A 5 -16.35 0.03 26.91
CA SER A 5 -15.45 -0.93 27.56
C SER A 5 -14.52 -1.58 26.54
N CYS A 6 -15.02 -1.96 25.37
CA CYS A 6 -14.18 -2.51 24.30
C CYS A 6 -13.11 -1.48 23.89
N LEU A 7 -13.49 -0.20 23.74
CA LEU A 7 -12.55 0.87 23.39
C LEU A 7 -11.42 1.01 24.43
N VAL A 8 -11.73 0.92 25.72
CA VAL A 8 -10.71 0.96 26.78
C VAL A 8 -9.75 -0.22 26.67
N GLU A 9 -10.24 -1.42 26.36
CA GLU A 9 -9.36 -2.59 26.16
C GLU A 9 -8.51 -2.48 24.89
N THR A 10 -9.05 -1.92 23.80
CA THR A 10 -8.27 -1.61 22.58
C THR A 10 -7.13 -0.63 22.88
N LEU A 11 -7.38 0.41 23.68
CA LEU A 11 -6.33 1.37 24.06
C LEU A 11 -5.20 0.70 24.86
N LYS A 12 -5.52 -0.28 25.73
CA LYS A 12 -4.51 -1.05 26.48
C LYS A 12 -3.59 -1.88 25.58
N LEU A 13 -4.08 -2.32 24.42
CA LEU A 13 -3.30 -3.04 23.42
C LEU A 13 -2.73 -2.13 22.33
N PHE A 14 -2.90 -0.81 22.48
CA PHE A 14 -2.43 0.19 21.53
C PHE A 14 -3.00 0.02 20.11
N GLY A 15 -4.26 -0.40 20.03
CA GLY A 15 -4.91 -0.81 18.79
C GLY A 15 -5.19 -2.31 18.77
N ASP A 16 -5.55 -2.81 17.59
CA ASP A 16 -5.88 -4.22 17.32
C ASP A 16 -7.21 -4.72 17.97
N ASN A 17 -7.72 -5.84 17.46
CA ASN A 17 -8.94 -6.51 17.91
C ASN A 17 -8.66 -7.68 18.86
N ALA A 18 -7.40 -7.95 19.19
CA ALA A 18 -6.96 -9.04 20.06
C ALA A 18 -7.19 -8.76 21.56
N TYR A 19 -8.22 -7.99 21.92
CA TYR A 19 -8.58 -7.72 23.30
C TYR A 19 -9.61 -8.72 23.84
N LYS A 20 -9.57 -8.94 25.15
CA LYS A 20 -10.60 -9.73 25.83
C LYS A 20 -11.88 -8.93 25.85
N VAL A 21 -12.97 -9.52 25.36
CA VAL A 21 -14.30 -8.87 25.37
C VAL A 21 -14.70 -8.56 26.81
N PRO A 22 -14.85 -7.28 27.19
CA PRO A 22 -15.11 -6.91 28.58
C PRO A 22 -16.57 -7.15 28.97
N HIS A 23 -16.79 -7.82 30.10
CA HIS A 23 -18.12 -8.13 30.63
C HIS A 23 -18.46 -7.29 31.87
N MET A 24 -19.21 -6.21 31.67
CA MET A 24 -19.64 -5.28 32.74
C MET A 24 -20.89 -5.73 33.51
N SER A 25 -21.49 -6.89 33.18
CA SER A 25 -22.72 -7.39 33.83
C SER A 25 -23.84 -6.35 33.93
N LYS A 26 -24.12 -5.65 32.82
CA LYS A 26 -25.01 -4.46 32.77
C LYS A 26 -26.33 -4.64 33.52
N GLU A 27 -27.09 -5.69 33.19
CA GLU A 27 -28.40 -5.96 33.81
C GLU A 27 -28.31 -6.15 35.34
N LYS A 28 -27.21 -6.74 35.82
CA LYS A 28 -26.97 -6.93 37.25
C LYS A 28 -26.71 -5.61 37.95
N GLU A 29 -25.90 -4.74 37.34
CA GLU A 29 -25.55 -3.44 37.92
C GLU A 29 -26.68 -2.43 37.78
N GLU A 30 -27.48 -2.50 36.71
CA GLU A 30 -28.68 -1.70 36.53
C GLU A 30 -29.74 -2.01 37.60
N ARG A 31 -29.99 -3.30 37.88
CA ARG A 31 -30.90 -3.72 38.95
C ARG A 31 -30.47 -3.22 40.33
N LYS A 32 -29.16 -2.99 40.53
CA LYS A 32 -28.61 -2.43 41.76
C LYS A 32 -28.57 -0.89 41.77
N GLY A 33 -28.93 -0.23 40.67
CA GLY A 33 -28.76 1.22 40.52
C GLY A 33 -27.30 1.68 40.44
N MET A 34 -26.37 0.76 40.16
CA MET A 34 -24.92 0.99 40.16
C MET A 34 -24.33 1.06 38.74
N LEU A 35 -25.15 0.93 37.70
CA LEU A 35 -24.69 1.02 36.32
C LEU A 35 -24.26 2.46 36.00
N PRO A 36 -22.97 2.72 35.71
CA PRO A 36 -22.55 4.07 35.34
C PRO A 36 -23.07 4.45 33.95
N GLN A 37 -23.33 5.74 33.74
CA GLN A 37 -23.72 6.29 32.43
C GLN A 37 -22.59 6.16 31.41
N ASN A 38 -21.33 6.31 31.85
CA ASN A 38 -20.14 6.22 31.02
C ASN A 38 -19.06 5.38 31.71
N VAL A 39 -18.32 4.62 30.91
CA VAL A 39 -17.10 3.94 31.37
C VAL A 39 -15.96 4.95 31.47
N SER A 40 -15.23 4.94 32.59
CA SER A 40 -14.02 5.74 32.76
C SER A 40 -12.82 5.06 32.10
N CYS A 41 -12.05 5.82 31.33
CA CYS A 41 -10.76 5.39 30.81
C CYS A 41 -9.65 5.86 31.78
N PRO A 42 -8.80 4.96 32.30
CA PRO A 42 -7.64 5.35 33.11
C PRO A 42 -6.73 6.31 32.32
N ARG A 43 -6.28 7.39 32.97
CA ARG A 43 -5.49 8.44 32.30
C ARG A 43 -4.15 7.91 31.79
N ASP A 44 -3.49 7.05 32.55
CA ASP A 44 -2.27 6.36 32.16
C ASP A 44 -2.46 5.53 30.88
N VAL A 45 -3.57 4.78 30.76
CA VAL A 45 -3.91 4.03 29.54
C VAL A 45 -4.08 4.98 28.36
N PHE A 46 -4.80 6.08 28.53
CA PHE A 46 -5.01 7.06 27.48
C PHE A 46 -3.71 7.74 27.04
N GLU A 47 -2.89 8.23 27.97
CA GLU A 47 -1.63 8.90 27.65
C GLU A 47 -0.64 7.93 26.99
N ALA A 48 -0.54 6.68 27.46
CA ALA A 48 0.31 5.68 26.83
C ALA A 48 -0.13 5.40 25.39
N ALA A 49 -1.44 5.25 25.16
CA ALA A 49 -1.99 5.04 23.83
C ALA A 49 -1.72 6.24 22.91
N LYS A 50 -1.91 7.45 23.42
CA LYS A 50 -1.61 8.69 22.71
C LYS A 50 -0.13 8.81 22.34
N VAL A 51 0.77 8.59 23.29
CA VAL A 51 2.23 8.62 23.03
C VAL A 51 2.63 7.61 21.96
N ARG A 52 2.05 6.40 21.98
CA ARG A 52 2.34 5.42 20.92
C ARG A 52 1.76 5.83 19.58
N LEU A 53 0.57 6.43 19.55
CA LEU A 53 -0.04 6.95 18.33
C LEU A 53 0.78 8.10 17.74
N ASP A 54 1.21 9.05 18.58
CA ASP A 54 2.09 10.17 18.20
C ASP A 54 3.49 9.67 17.80
N GLY A 55 3.95 8.58 18.41
CA GLY A 55 5.25 7.93 18.17
C GLY A 55 5.31 7.07 16.90
N VAL A 56 4.17 6.74 16.28
CA VAL A 56 4.17 6.28 14.88
C VAL A 56 4.53 7.49 14.03
N ALA A 57 5.84 7.73 13.89
CA ALA A 57 6.36 8.86 13.15
C ALA A 57 5.83 8.74 11.71
N TYR A 58 4.84 9.57 11.38
CA TYR A 58 4.34 9.73 10.01
C TYR A 58 5.50 9.85 9.03
N ALA A 59 6.55 10.58 9.41
CA ALA A 59 7.80 10.68 8.64
C ALA A 59 8.40 9.32 8.25
N LYS A 60 8.41 8.30 9.12
CA LYS A 60 8.92 6.97 8.76
C LYS A 60 7.99 6.27 7.76
N LEU A 61 6.68 6.40 7.93
CA LEU A 61 5.71 5.84 7.00
C LEU A 61 5.79 6.54 5.64
N ASP A 62 5.91 7.87 5.64
CA ASP A 62 6.08 8.70 4.46
C ASP A 62 7.39 8.37 3.73
N CYS A 63 8.49 8.15 4.46
CA CYS A 63 9.75 7.70 3.87
C CYS A 63 9.62 6.31 3.22
N VAL A 64 8.94 5.38 3.86
CA VAL A 64 8.70 4.04 3.30
C VAL A 64 7.84 4.15 2.05
N LEU A 65 6.73 4.89 2.11
CA LEU A 65 5.84 5.11 0.98
C LEU A 65 6.56 5.80 -0.20
N ALA A 66 7.40 6.79 0.08
CA ALA A 66 8.19 7.46 -0.95
C ALA A 66 9.20 6.50 -1.61
N ALA A 67 9.84 5.62 -0.84
CA ALA A 67 10.73 4.61 -1.38
C ALA A 67 10.00 3.58 -2.25
N GLU A 68 8.84 3.10 -1.80
CA GLU A 68 7.99 2.18 -2.57
C GLU A 68 7.49 2.80 -3.89
N LEU A 69 7.11 4.08 -3.85
CA LEU A 69 6.67 4.82 -5.04
C LEU A 69 7.81 4.99 -6.05
N GLU A 70 9.01 5.32 -5.56
CA GLU A 70 10.20 5.45 -6.40
C GLU A 70 10.58 4.12 -7.06
N GLU A 71 10.52 3.01 -6.31
CA GLU A 71 10.76 1.68 -6.87
C GLU A 71 9.74 1.36 -7.98
N ALA A 72 8.46 1.63 -7.74
CA ALA A 72 7.42 1.44 -8.75
C ALA A 72 7.66 2.31 -10.00
N ARG A 73 8.12 3.55 -9.82
CA ARG A 73 8.48 4.46 -10.91
C ARG A 73 9.65 3.91 -11.74
N CYS A 74 10.71 3.42 -11.10
CA CYS A 74 11.85 2.83 -11.80
C CYS A 74 11.45 1.60 -12.63
N ILE A 75 10.54 0.76 -12.10
CA ILE A 75 10.04 -0.41 -12.83
C ILE A 75 9.22 0.01 -14.06
N ASP A 76 8.36 1.02 -13.91
CA ASP A 76 7.55 1.56 -15.00
C ASP A 76 8.43 2.16 -16.12
N GLU A 77 9.44 2.95 -15.76
CA GLU A 77 10.42 3.50 -16.72
C GLU A 77 11.18 2.41 -17.48
N LEU A 78 11.60 1.35 -16.79
CA LEU A 78 12.26 0.20 -17.43
C LEU A 78 11.31 -0.53 -18.38
N ALA A 79 10.04 -0.73 -17.98
CA ALA A 79 9.04 -1.37 -18.82
C ALA A 79 8.79 -0.59 -20.11
N GLN A 80 8.66 0.74 -20.03
CA GLN A 80 8.51 1.62 -21.19
C GLN A 80 9.73 1.56 -22.13
N ALA A 81 10.94 1.53 -21.57
CA ALA A 81 12.16 1.39 -22.37
C ALA A 81 12.20 0.04 -23.13
N LEU A 82 11.80 -1.05 -22.48
CA LEU A 82 11.72 -2.36 -23.10
C LEU A 82 10.63 -2.42 -24.18
N GLU A 83 9.48 -1.78 -23.98
CA GLU A 83 8.44 -1.65 -24.99
C GLU A 83 8.95 -0.90 -26.22
N THR A 84 9.69 0.19 -26.03
CA THR A 84 10.31 0.94 -27.13
C THR A 84 11.25 0.04 -27.94
N ILE A 85 12.16 -0.67 -27.28
CA ILE A 85 13.10 -1.59 -27.95
C ILE A 85 12.38 -2.72 -28.67
N ALA A 86 11.28 -3.23 -28.12
CA ALA A 86 10.49 -4.29 -28.74
C ALA A 86 9.66 -3.79 -29.95
N LEU A 87 9.39 -2.49 -30.02
CA LEU A 87 8.70 -1.85 -31.15
C LEU A 87 9.68 -1.29 -32.18
N ASP A 88 10.95 -1.06 -31.81
CA ASP A 88 12.07 -0.78 -32.71
C ASP A 88 12.55 -2.07 -33.41
N ASP A 89 11.62 -2.86 -33.96
CA ASP A 89 11.96 -3.77 -35.05
C ASP A 89 12.42 -2.87 -36.20
N ASP A 90 13.71 -2.86 -36.54
CA ASP A 90 14.23 -2.29 -37.78
C ASP A 90 13.39 -2.87 -38.93
N GLU A 91 12.35 -2.13 -39.36
CA GLU A 91 11.48 -2.57 -40.44
C GLU A 91 12.39 -2.80 -41.66
N PRO A 92 12.31 -3.95 -42.35
CA PRO A 92 13.16 -4.23 -43.51
C PRO A 92 13.04 -3.17 -44.61
N ASP A 93 11.99 -2.35 -44.57
CA ASP A 93 11.77 -1.21 -45.44
C ASP A 93 12.84 -0.12 -45.27
N ASP A 94 13.41 0.10 -44.07
CA ASP A 94 14.48 1.07 -43.86
C ASP A 94 15.82 0.59 -44.44
N ILE A 95 16.10 -0.72 -44.37
CA ILE A 95 17.31 -1.31 -44.96
C ILE A 95 17.20 -1.34 -46.49
N ILE A 96 16.05 -1.73 -47.04
CA ILE A 96 15.81 -1.73 -48.49
C ILE A 96 15.87 -0.30 -49.05
N SER A 97 15.29 0.69 -48.36
CA SER A 97 15.37 2.10 -48.76
C SER A 97 16.81 2.61 -48.70
N ALA A 98 17.57 2.26 -47.65
CA ALA A 98 18.98 2.67 -47.53
C ALA A 98 19.88 2.04 -48.60
N LEU A 99 19.61 0.79 -49.00
CA LEU A 99 20.30 0.14 -50.11
C LEU A 99 19.99 0.82 -51.45
N CYS A 100 18.71 1.16 -51.70
CA CYS A 100 18.31 1.93 -52.87
C CYS A 100 19.00 3.30 -52.92
N ASP A 101 19.07 4.02 -51.80
CA ASP A 101 19.75 5.32 -51.70
C ASP A 101 21.27 5.22 -51.90
N ALA A 102 21.87 4.09 -51.52
CA ALA A 102 23.27 3.77 -51.80
C ALA A 102 23.51 3.29 -53.24
N GLY A 103 22.46 3.18 -54.06
CA GLY A 103 22.52 2.68 -55.44
C GLY A 103 22.78 1.18 -55.53
N ILE A 104 22.44 0.42 -54.48
CA ILE A 104 22.55 -1.03 -54.40
C ILE A 104 21.16 -1.61 -54.64
N ASP A 105 20.96 -2.26 -55.78
CA ASP A 105 19.71 -2.97 -56.07
C ASP A 105 19.62 -4.25 -55.22
N PRO A 106 18.63 -4.39 -54.33
CA PRO A 106 18.44 -5.60 -53.55
C PRO A 106 18.03 -6.76 -54.47
N ILE A 107 18.67 -7.91 -54.27
CA ILE A 107 18.34 -9.14 -55.01
C ILE A 107 17.13 -9.77 -54.33
N SER A 108 15.97 -9.75 -54.99
CA SER A 108 14.80 -10.49 -54.53
C SER A 108 15.06 -11.99 -54.74
N VAL A 109 15.20 -12.73 -53.65
CA VAL A 109 15.22 -14.19 -53.67
C VAL A 109 13.80 -14.65 -53.41
N GLU A 110 12.92 -14.45 -54.40
CA GLU A 110 11.69 -15.24 -54.43
C GLU A 110 12.14 -16.67 -54.74
N ASP A 111 11.94 -17.58 -53.78
CA ASP A 111 12.24 -19.00 -53.94
C ASP A 111 11.51 -19.52 -55.20
N ASP A 112 12.28 -19.77 -56.27
CA ASP A 112 11.83 -20.68 -57.33
C ASP A 112 11.64 -22.07 -56.69
N GLU A 113 10.39 -22.55 -56.72
CA GLU A 113 9.85 -23.81 -56.16
C GLU A 113 10.81 -25.02 -56.05
#